data_AF-A0A7W9NIH7-F1
#
_entry.id   AF-A0A7W9NIH7-F1
#
_cell.length_a   1.000
_cell.length_b   1.000
_cell.length_c   1.000
_cell.angle_alpha   90.00
_cell.angle_beta   90.00
_cell.angle_gamma   90.00
#
_symmetry.space_group_name_H-M   'P 1'
#
loop_
_entity.id
_entity.type
_entity.pdbx_description
1 polymer ?
#
loop_
_entity_poly.entity_id
_entity_poly.type
_entity_poly.pdbx_seq_one_letter_code
_entity_poly.pdbx_strand_id
1 'polypeptide(L)'
;MSREIAAPGPVRAAGALVAVQGAAALVVAVITLVLGLSGGAPALVAFGEAGVYLVIAAAFLAPGVLLWRGVRGARNGAVFLQLLVLGGIWWGFDPIDSILVDVLFTAYCLAVLVLLLFLASSREWAMGLKEDQAG
;
A
#
# COMPACT_ATOMS: atom_id res chain seq x y z
N MET A 1 12.27 -8.80 -31.26
CA MET A 1 11.15 -8.25 -30.48
C MET A 1 11.61 -8.08 -29.05
N SER A 2 11.87 -6.84 -28.62
CA SER A 2 12.26 -6.53 -27.24
C SER A 2 11.10 -6.91 -26.32
N ARG A 3 11.19 -8.02 -25.58
CA ARG A 3 10.25 -8.28 -24.48
C ARG A 3 10.43 -7.13 -23.49
N GLU A 4 9.44 -6.26 -23.37
CA GLU A 4 9.34 -5.41 -22.19
C GLU A 4 9.44 -6.33 -20.98
N ILE A 5 10.39 -6.04 -20.09
CA ILE A 5 10.62 -6.84 -18.89
C ILE A 5 9.34 -6.73 -18.06
N ALA A 6 8.49 -7.75 -18.15
CA ALA A 6 7.30 -7.85 -17.33
C ALA A 6 7.71 -7.70 -15.87
N ALA A 7 6.97 -6.89 -15.11
CA ALA A 7 7.28 -6.66 -13.71
C ALA A 7 7.44 -8.02 -12.98
N PRO A 8 8.55 -8.24 -12.25
CA PRO A 8 8.78 -9.48 -11.53
C PRO A 8 7.59 -9.83 -10.64
N GLY A 9 7.28 -11.12 -10.53
CA GLY A 9 6.22 -11.62 -9.64
C GLY A 9 6.21 -10.97 -8.24
N PRO A 10 7.36 -10.79 -7.57
CA PRO A 10 7.46 -10.09 -6.29
C PRO A 10 6.98 -8.64 -6.30
N VAL A 11 7.26 -7.88 -7.37
CA VAL A 11 6.84 -6.47 -7.51
C VAL A 11 5.33 -6.41 -7.68
N ARG A 12 4.75 -7.33 -8.46
CA ARG A 12 3.30 -7.43 -8.62
C ARG A 12 2.62 -7.87 -7.31
N ALA A 13 3.19 -8.85 -6.60
CA ALA A 13 2.69 -9.28 -5.30
C ALA A 13 2.71 -8.12 -4.29
N ALA A 14 3.81 -7.37 -4.20
CA ALA A 14 3.90 -6.18 -3.38
C ALA A 14 2.87 -5.12 -3.78
N GLY A 15 2.69 -4.88 -5.09
CA GLY A 15 1.67 -3.97 -5.61
C GLY A 15 0.24 -4.39 -5.21
N ALA A 16 -0.07 -5.69 -5.26
CA ALA A 16 -1.35 -6.21 -4.79
C ALA A 16 -1.54 -6.02 -3.29
N LEU A 17 -0.53 -6.28 -2.47
CA LEU A 17 -0.60 -6.07 -1.02
C LEU A 17 -0.86 -4.58 -0.70
N VAL A 18 -0.14 -3.67 -1.35
CA VAL A 18 -0.35 -2.22 -1.17
C VAL A 18 -1.77 -1.83 -1.63
N ALA A 19 -2.25 -2.40 -2.74
CA ALA A 19 -3.62 -2.15 -3.21
C ALA A 19 -4.69 -2.70 -2.25
N VAL A 20 -4.47 -3.87 -1.64
CA VAL A 20 -5.37 -4.45 -0.62
C VAL A 20 -5.46 -3.51 0.59
N GLN A 21 -4.34 -2.93 1.02
CA GLN A 21 -4.32 -1.97 2.12
C GLN A 21 -5.13 -0.71 1.78
N GLY A 22 -4.98 -0.17 0.56
CA GLY A 22 -5.81 0.94 0.08
C GLY A 22 -7.29 0.58 -0.06
N ALA A 23 -7.61 -0.65 -0.48
CA ALA A 23 -8.98 -1.14 -0.56
C ALA A 23 -9.62 -1.26 0.82
N ALA A 24 -8.88 -1.70 1.84
CA ALA A 24 -9.36 -1.72 3.22
C ALA A 24 -9.70 -0.31 3.73
N ALA A 25 -8.82 0.68 3.47
CA ALA A 25 -9.10 2.07 3.79
C ALA A 25 -10.35 2.60 3.05
N LEU A 26 -10.56 2.20 1.79
CA LEU A 26 -11.75 2.57 1.04
C LEU A 26 -13.03 1.98 1.66
N VAL A 27 -12.99 0.74 2.12
CA VAL A 27 -14.12 0.11 2.81
C VAL A 27 -14.47 0.90 4.08
N VAL A 28 -13.48 1.31 4.87
CA VAL A 28 -13.72 2.14 6.06
C VAL A 28 -14.31 3.49 5.69
N ALA A 29 -13.83 4.13 4.61
CA ALA A 29 -14.40 5.38 4.10
C ALA A 29 -15.88 5.23 3.73
N VAL A 30 -16.25 4.12 3.08
CA VAL A 30 -17.64 3.84 2.69
C VAL A 30 -18.51 3.56 3.92
N ILE A 31 -18.01 2.79 4.89
CA ILE A 31 -18.75 2.47 6.13
C ILE A 31 -19.05 3.75 6.91
N THR A 32 -18.04 4.59 7.14
CA THR A 32 -18.19 5.87 7.87
C THR A 32 -19.10 6.84 7.13
N LEU A 33 -19.01 6.89 5.79
CA LEU A 33 -19.92 7.67 4.96
C LEU A 33 -21.38 7.21 5.13
N VAL A 34 -21.64 5.90 5.02
CA VAL A 34 -23.00 5.33 5.20
C VAL A 34 -23.51 5.58 6.62
N LEU A 35 -22.65 5.46 7.63
CA LEU A 35 -22.99 5.72 9.02
C LEU A 35 -23.41 7.18 9.26
N GLY A 36 -22.72 8.13 8.63
CA GLY A 36 -23.09 9.55 8.65
C GLY A 36 -24.43 9.80 7.95
N LEU A 37 -24.67 9.16 6.81
CA LEU A 37 -25.93 9.29 6.05
C LEU A 37 -27.12 8.64 6.75
N SER A 38 -26.91 7.55 7.49
CA SER A 38 -27.96 6.85 8.23
C SER A 38 -28.27 7.48 9.60
N GLY A 39 -27.55 8.54 9.99
CA GLY A 39 -27.69 9.18 11.29
C GLY A 39 -27.14 8.36 12.46
N GLY A 40 -26.28 7.36 12.20
CA GLY A 40 -25.67 6.52 13.24
C GLY A 40 -24.50 7.18 13.97
N ALA A 41 -24.01 8.31 13.47
CA ALA A 41 -22.98 9.13 14.09
C ALA A 41 -23.21 10.62 13.77
N PRO A 42 -22.62 11.56 14.53
CA PRO A 42 -22.67 12.98 14.20
C PRO A 42 -22.10 13.22 12.79
N ALA A 43 -22.90 13.83 11.92
CA ALA A 43 -22.59 13.99 10.50
C ALA A 43 -21.21 14.62 10.24
N LEU A 44 -20.85 15.66 11.00
CA LEU A 44 -19.55 16.33 10.85
C LEU A 44 -18.37 15.39 11.10
N VAL A 45 -18.48 14.53 12.11
CA VAL A 45 -17.43 13.56 12.46
C VAL A 45 -17.34 12.47 11.40
N ALA A 46 -18.49 11.88 11.04
CA ALA A 46 -18.56 10.80 10.07
C ALA A 46 -18.07 11.20 8.66
N PHE A 47 -18.47 12.38 8.17
CA PHE A 47 -17.98 12.89 6.89
C PHE A 47 -16.50 13.29 6.94
N GLY A 48 -16.02 13.78 8.10
CA GLY A 48 -14.61 14.06 8.32
C GLY A 48 -13.75 12.79 8.22
N GLU A 49 -14.12 11.73 8.95
CA GLU A 49 -13.44 10.44 8.88
C GLU A 49 -13.50 9.84 7.47
N ALA A 50 -14.68 9.83 6.84
CA ALA A 50 -14.85 9.30 5.49
C ALA A 50 -13.92 10.01 4.49
N GLY A 51 -13.81 11.34 4.58
CA GLY A 51 -12.91 12.12 3.74
C GLY A 51 -11.44 11.75 3.92
N VAL A 52 -10.99 11.63 5.18
CA VAL A 52 -9.60 11.24 5.49
C VAL A 52 -9.29 9.84 4.97
N TYR A 53 -10.16 8.86 5.24
CA TYR A 53 -9.96 7.49 4.77
C TYR A 53 -10.00 7.37 3.25
N LEU A 54 -10.79 8.20 2.56
CA LEU A 54 -10.81 8.24 1.11
C LEU A 54 -9.49 8.76 0.52
N VAL A 55 -8.89 9.78 1.15
CA VAL A 55 -7.55 10.26 0.76
C VAL A 55 -6.49 9.19 1.00
N ILE A 56 -6.54 8.50 2.15
CA ILE A 56 -5.65 7.37 2.45
C ILE A 56 -5.83 6.27 1.40
N ALA A 57 -7.06 5.88 1.09
CA ALA A 57 -7.35 4.86 0.08
C ALA A 57 -6.71 5.22 -1.28
N ALA A 58 -6.86 6.46 -1.73
CA ALA A 58 -6.25 6.92 -2.98
C ALA A 58 -4.71 6.89 -2.92
N ALA A 59 -4.12 7.29 -1.79
CA ALA A 59 -2.67 7.30 -1.59
C ALA A 59 -2.06 5.90 -1.71
N PHE A 60 -2.76 4.85 -1.28
CA PHE A 60 -2.28 3.46 -1.36
C PHE A 60 -2.69 2.76 -2.67
N LEU A 61 -3.92 2.96 -3.15
CA LEU A 61 -4.39 2.33 -4.39
C LEU A 61 -3.59 2.78 -5.61
N ALA A 62 -3.27 4.07 -5.71
CA ALA A 62 -2.53 4.60 -6.86
C ALA A 62 -1.16 3.90 -7.06
N PRO A 63 -0.23 3.90 -6.08
CA PRO A 63 1.04 3.20 -6.23
C PRO A 63 0.88 1.68 -6.30
N GLY A 64 -0.09 1.07 -5.60
CA GLY A 64 -0.34 -0.37 -5.67
C GLY A 64 -0.73 -0.84 -7.09
N VAL A 65 -1.66 -0.12 -7.73
CA VAL A 65 -2.09 -0.40 -9.11
C VAL A 65 -0.97 -0.10 -10.11
N LEU A 66 -0.23 1.00 -9.91
CA LEU A 66 0.90 1.34 -10.79
C LEU A 66 2.02 0.30 -10.69
N LEU A 67 2.31 -0.23 -9.49
CA LEU A 67 3.26 -1.33 -9.30
C LEU A 67 2.77 -2.62 -9.96
N TRP A 68 1.48 -2.95 -9.82
CA TRP A 68 0.87 -4.10 -10.49
C TRP A 68 1.00 -4.02 -12.01
N ARG A 69 0.89 -2.80 -12.57
CA ARG A 69 1.06 -2.50 -13.99
C ARG A 69 2.53 -2.39 -14.43
N GLY A 70 3.49 -2.48 -13.51
CA GLY A 70 4.92 -2.44 -13.82
C GLY A 70 5.50 -1.05 -14.04
N VAL A 71 4.92 -0.01 -13.44
CA VAL A 71 5.46 1.36 -13.52
C VAL A 71 6.60 1.54 -12.51
N ARG A 72 7.83 1.76 -13.01
CA ARG A 72 9.06 1.86 -12.20
C ARG A 72 9.03 2.95 -11.12
N GLY A 73 8.43 4.11 -11.43
CA GLY A 73 8.36 5.25 -10.50
C GLY A 73 7.48 5.01 -9.26
N ALA A 74 6.58 4.02 -9.30
CA ALA A 74 5.64 3.77 -8.20
C ALA A 74 6.28 3.16 -6.95
N ARG A 75 7.48 2.58 -7.08
CA ARG A 75 8.21 1.96 -5.98
C ARG A 75 8.55 2.94 -4.87
N ASN A 76 9.05 4.12 -5.21
CA ASN A 76 9.45 5.12 -4.21
C ASN A 76 8.25 5.59 -3.39
N GLY A 77 7.11 5.81 -4.04
CA GLY A 77 5.86 6.16 -3.36
C GLY A 77 5.39 5.05 -2.41
N ALA A 78 5.37 3.79 -2.86
CA ALA A 78 4.98 2.66 -2.04
C ALA A 78 5.89 2.47 -0.81
N VAL A 79 7.22 2.59 -0.99
CA VAL A 79 8.18 2.49 0.12
C VAL A 79 7.97 3.61 1.12
N PHE A 80 7.79 4.85 0.65
CA PHE A 80 7.54 6.00 1.53
C PHE A 80 6.28 5.81 2.37
N LEU A 81 5.18 5.38 1.75
CA LEU A 81 3.92 5.11 2.45
C LEU A 81 4.06 4.00 3.48
N GLN A 82 4.80 2.92 3.17
CA GLN A 82 4.99 1.84 4.13
C GLN A 82 5.83 2.24 5.33
N LEU A 83 6.83 3.11 5.14
CA LEU A 83 7.61 3.68 6.23
C LEU A 83 6.78 4.64 7.08
N LEU A 84 5.90 5.43 6.45
CA LEU A 84 4.99 6.34 7.16
C LEU A 84 3.99 5.57 8.02
N VAL A 85 3.42 4.49 7.50
CA VAL A 85 2.55 3.58 8.27
C VAL A 85 3.30 2.94 9.42
N LEU A 86 4.51 2.43 9.16
CA LEU A 86 5.33 1.82 10.20
C LEU A 86 5.65 2.81 11.33
N GLY A 87 5.99 4.05 10.99
CA GLY A 87 6.16 5.13 11.97
C GLY A 87 4.88 5.44 12.73
N GLY A 88 3.73 5.47 12.04
CA GLY A 88 2.43 5.74 12.63
C GLY A 88 2.00 4.71 13.68
N ILE A 89 2.10 3.42 13.36
CA ILE A 89 1.73 2.31 14.28
C ILE A 89 2.45 2.48 15.62
N TRP A 90 3.77 2.67 15.58
CA TRP A 90 4.59 2.76 16.79
C TRP A 90 4.54 4.12 17.49
N TRP A 91 3.94 5.12 16.86
CA TRP A 91 3.63 6.39 17.50
C TRP A 91 2.29 6.37 18.24
N GLY A 92 1.57 5.22 18.25
CA GLY A 92 0.29 5.07 18.92
C GLY A 92 -0.89 5.56 18.08
N PHE A 93 -0.77 5.50 16.75
CA PHE A 93 -1.84 5.91 15.83
C PHE A 93 -2.93 4.82 15.64
N ASP A 94 -3.06 3.88 16.57
CA ASP A 94 -4.03 2.78 16.44
C ASP A 94 -5.34 3.08 17.17
N PRO A 95 -6.51 2.97 16.50
CA PRO A 95 -7.81 3.08 17.15
C PRO A 95 -8.11 1.93 18.12
N ILE A 96 -7.43 0.79 17.96
CA ILE A 96 -7.62 -0.43 18.73
C ILE A 96 -6.36 -0.59 19.57
N ASP A 97 -6.40 -0.30 20.88
CA ASP A 97 -5.29 -0.49 21.82
C ASP A 97 -4.88 -1.97 21.96
N SER A 98 -4.32 -2.56 20.91
CA SER A 98 -4.03 -3.98 20.79
C SER A 98 -2.68 -4.18 20.11
N ILE A 99 -1.70 -4.52 20.94
CA ILE A 99 -0.34 -4.85 20.51
C ILE A 99 -0.29 -5.95 19.43
N LEU A 100 -1.29 -6.84 19.39
CA LEU A 100 -1.36 -7.89 18.38
C LEU A 100 -1.66 -7.31 17.00
N VAL A 101 -2.55 -6.32 16.92
CA VAL A 101 -2.89 -5.62 15.67
C VAL A 101 -1.66 -4.87 15.16
N ASP A 102 -0.99 -4.13 16.04
CA ASP A 102 0.24 -3.37 15.73
C ASP A 102 1.33 -4.28 15.16
N VAL A 103 1.54 -5.44 15.76
CA VAL A 103 2.54 -6.43 15.32
C VAL A 103 2.17 -7.04 13.96
N LEU A 104 0.90 -7.39 13.74
CA LEU A 104 0.45 -7.93 12.46
C LEU A 104 0.61 -6.91 11.34
N PHE A 105 0.27 -5.65 11.59
CA PHE A 105 0.40 -4.57 10.62
C PHE A 105 1.87 -4.23 10.35
N THR A 106 2.72 -4.27 11.39
CA THR A 106 4.18 -4.15 11.25
C THR A 106 4.74 -5.27 10.38
N ALA A 107 4.34 -6.53 10.62
CA ALA A 107 4.78 -7.66 9.82
C ALA A 107 4.34 -7.53 8.35
N TYR A 108 3.12 -7.06 8.12
CA TYR A 108 2.60 -6.76 6.77
C TYR A 108 3.47 -5.72 6.05
N CYS A 109 3.79 -4.62 6.73
CA CYS A 109 4.64 -3.57 6.19
C CYS A 109 6.04 -4.06 5.85
N LEU A 110 6.64 -4.86 6.74
CA LEU A 110 7.95 -5.45 6.50
C LEU A 110 7.92 -6.40 5.30
N ALA A 111 6.87 -7.22 5.15
CA ALA A 111 6.75 -8.12 4.00
C ALA A 111 6.75 -7.35 2.67
N VAL A 112 5.98 -6.26 2.58
CA VAL A 112 5.96 -5.40 1.38
C VAL A 112 7.34 -4.78 1.12
N LEU A 113 8.00 -4.25 2.15
CA LEU A 113 9.34 -3.67 2.03
C LEU A 113 10.39 -4.71 1.59
N VAL A 114 10.34 -5.93 2.14
CA VAL A 114 11.21 -7.04 1.74
C VAL A 114 11.03 -7.38 0.27
N LEU A 115 9.79 -7.51 -0.20
CA LEU A 115 9.48 -7.81 -1.59
C LEU A 115 9.97 -6.71 -2.56
N LEU A 116 9.86 -5.43 -2.16
CA LEU A 116 10.24 -4.28 -2.99
C LEU A 116 11.74 -3.95 -2.96
N LEU A 117 12.40 -4.14 -1.82
CA LEU A 117 13.77 -3.66 -1.59
C LEU A 117 14.81 -4.79 -1.62
N PHE A 118 14.47 -5.98 -1.14
CA PHE A 118 15.48 -7.01 -0.81
C PHE A 118 15.53 -8.17 -1.82
N LEU A 119 14.50 -8.38 -2.64
CA LEU A 119 14.57 -9.41 -3.68
C LEU A 119 15.44 -8.96 -4.86
N ALA A 120 16.40 -9.81 -5.24
CA ALA A 120 17.35 -9.56 -6.33
C ALA A 120 16.66 -9.13 -7.62
N SER A 121 15.59 -9.85 -8.01
CA SER A 121 14.79 -9.53 -9.20
C SER A 121 14.10 -8.15 -9.13
N SER A 122 13.65 -7.72 -7.94
CA SER A 122 13.09 -6.37 -7.75
C SER A 122 14.18 -5.29 -7.87
N ARG A 123 15.40 -5.57 -7.40
CA ARG A 123 16.56 -4.66 -7.49
C ARG A 123 17.05 -4.54 -8.94
N GLU A 124 17.17 -5.65 -9.65
CA GLU A 124 17.55 -5.70 -11.07
C GLU A 124 16.56 -4.94 -11.95
N TRP A 125 15.26 -5.14 -11.71
CA TRP A 125 14.20 -4.39 -12.39
C TRP A 125 14.25 -2.88 -12.10
N ALA A 126 14.52 -2.51 -10.85
CA ALA A 126 14.65 -1.10 -10.46
C ALA A 126 15.89 -0.43 -11.07
N MET A 127 17.01 -1.16 -11.20
CA MET A 127 18.22 -0.69 -11.86
C MET A 127 18.12 -0.67 -13.39
N GLY A 128 17.03 -1.22 -13.96
CA GLY A 128 16.84 -1.29 -15.41
C GLY A 128 17.86 -2.19 -16.11
N LEU A 129 18.52 -3.07 -15.37
CA LEU A 129 19.41 -4.10 -15.92
C LEU A 129 18.54 -5.03 -16.76
N LYS A 130 18.69 -4.94 -18.08
CA LYS A 130 18.24 -6.00 -18.98
C LYS A 130 19.12 -7.22 -18.71
N GLU A 131 18.51 -8.41 -18.74
CA GLU A 131 19.22 -9.62 -19.17
C GLU A 131 19.82 -9.32 -20.55
N ASP A 132 21.06 -8.87 -20.54
CA ASP A 132 21.95 -9.00 -21.67
C ASP A 132 22.95 -10.09 -21.26
N GLN A 133 23.15 -11.06 -22.14
CA GLN A 133 24.07 -12.20 -22.03
C GLN A 133 23.54 -13.48 -21.33
N ALA A 134 22.57 -14.15 -21.96
CA ALA A 134 22.52 -15.62 -21.96
C ALA A 134 21.98 -16.13 -23.31
N GLY A 135 22.89 -16.35 -24.27
CA GLY A 135 22.63 -17.04 -25.53
C GLY A 135 22.99 -16.25 -26.78
#